data_AF-A0A2S9FFW2-F1
#
_entry.id   AF-A0A2S9FFW2-F1
#
_cell.length_a   1.000
_cell.length_b   1.000
_cell.length_c   1.000
_cell.angle_alpha   90.00
_cell.angle_beta   90.00
_cell.angle_gamma   90.00
#
_symmetry.space_group_name_H-M   'P 1'
#
loop_
_entity.id
_entity.type
_entity.pdbx_description
1 polymer ?
#
loop_
_entity_poly.entity_id
_entity_poly.type
_entity_poly.pdbx_seq_one_letter_code
_entity_poly.pdbx_strand_id
1 'polypeptide(L)' 'MTSILQENAGQIQNLGSVSQNPILSDFASLAAQYQRAYVQSIPSYTPADNYLNSTAAELVVAVSQACLATEA' A
#
# COMPACT_ATOMS: atom_id res chain seq x y z
N MET A 1 13.72 7.99 -12.70
CA MET A 1 12.63 7.24 -13.35
C MET A 1 11.73 6.71 -12.26
N THR A 2 10.50 7.22 -12.15
CA THR A 2 9.49 6.64 -11.25
C THR A 2 8.88 5.42 -11.94
N SER A 3 8.86 4.28 -11.26
CA SER A 3 8.13 3.09 -11.75
C SER A 3 6.64 3.27 -11.50
N ILE A 4 5.79 2.52 -12.23
CA ILE A 4 4.34 2.48 -12.01
C ILE A 4 4.01 2.17 -10.53
N LEU A 5 4.80 1.30 -9.90
CA LEU A 5 4.62 0.94 -8.48
C LEU A 5 4.96 2.10 -7.53
N GLN A 6 5.95 2.94 -7.87
CA GLN A 6 6.28 4.14 -7.10
C GLN A 6 5.13 5.16 -7.16
N GLU A 7 4.51 5.32 -8.34
CA GLU A 7 3.36 6.20 -8.54
C GLU A 7 2.12 5.67 -7.80
N ASN A 8 1.86 4.36 -7.89
CA ASN A 8 0.79 3.71 -7.14
C ASN A 8 0.94 3.92 -5.63
N ALA A 9 2.15 3.81 -5.08
CA ALA A 9 2.40 4.06 -3.67
C ALA A 9 2.06 5.52 -3.28
N GLY A 10 2.34 6.48 -4.16
CA GLY A 10 1.92 7.87 -3.99
C GLY A 10 0.40 8.03 -3.99
N GLN A 11 -0.30 7.37 -4.91
CA GLN A 11 -1.76 7.42 -4.99
C GLN A 11 -2.43 6.80 -3.77
N ILE A 12 -1.97 5.63 -3.30
CA ILE A 12 -2.47 4.99 -2.07
C ILE A 12 -2.33 5.95 -0.89
N GLN A 13 -1.13 6.50 -0.68
CA GLN A 13 -0.88 7.42 0.44
C GLN A 13 -1.78 8.67 0.36
N ASN A 14 -1.97 9.23 -0.84
CA ASN A 14 -2.85 10.38 -1.03
C ASN A 14 -4.31 10.04 -0.73
N LEU A 15 -4.82 8.89 -1.17
CA LEU A 15 -6.18 8.43 -0.86
C LEU A 15 -6.39 8.29 0.66
N GLY A 16 -5.41 7.72 1.37
CA GLY A 16 -5.46 7.65 2.84
C GLY A 16 -5.47 9.03 3.50
N SER A 17 -4.64 9.96 3.03
CA SER A 17 -4.58 11.34 3.53
C SER A 17 -5.93 12.07 3.42
N VAL A 18 -6.62 11.93 2.29
CA VAL A 18 -7.91 12.61 2.05
C VAL A 18 -9.12 11.89 2.65
N SER A 19 -8.94 10.71 3.24
CA SER A 19 -10.04 9.91 3.81
C SER A 19 -10.69 10.52 5.06
N GLN A 20 -10.06 11.51 5.70
CA GLN A 20 -10.44 12.06 7.01
C GLN A 20 -10.54 11.02 8.14
N ASN A 21 -10.04 9.80 7.93
CA ASN A 21 -9.98 8.75 8.93
C ASN A 21 -8.52 8.43 9.26
N PRO A 22 -8.03 8.71 10.49
CA PRO A 22 -6.63 8.51 10.84
C PRO A 22 -6.19 7.04 10.73
N ILE A 23 -7.09 6.08 10.99
CA ILE A 23 -6.79 4.65 10.86
C ILE A 23 -6.58 4.29 9.39
N LEU A 24 -7.46 4.76 8.49
CA LEU A 24 -7.30 4.50 7.05
C LEU A 24 -6.06 5.19 6.48
N SER A 25 -5.74 6.40 6.98
CA SER A 25 -4.53 7.13 6.62
C SER A 25 -3.25 6.36 6.97
N ASP A 26 -3.22 5.75 8.15
CA ASP A 26 -2.09 4.93 8.62
C ASP A 26 -1.94 3.66 7.77
N PHE A 27 -3.03 2.93 7.52
CA PHE A 27 -3.00 1.73 6.69
C PHE A 27 -2.53 2.01 5.26
N ALA A 28 -3.04 3.08 4.64
CA ALA A 28 -2.62 3.52 3.32
C ALA A 28 -1.14 3.95 3.30
N SER A 29 -0.69 4.67 4.33
CA SER A 29 0.71 5.08 4.46
C SER A 29 1.63 3.86 4.62
N LEU A 30 1.21 2.84 5.36
CA LEU A 30 1.96 1.59 5.52
C LEU A 30 2.00 0.79 4.22
N ALA A 31 0.88 0.68 3.51
CA ALA A 31 0.82 0.01 2.20
C ALA A 31 1.78 0.66 1.19
N ALA A 32 1.79 2.00 1.13
CA ALA A 32 2.71 2.76 0.31
C ALA A 32 4.18 2.54 0.68
N GLN A 33 4.50 2.41 1.97
CA GLN A 33 5.86 2.11 2.43
C GLN A 33 6.32 0.73 1.98
N TYR A 34 5.49 -0.30 2.14
CA TYR A 34 5.81 -1.66 1.67
C TYR A 34 5.97 -1.74 0.16
N GLN A 35 5.14 -1.04 -0.61
CA GLN A 35 5.29 -0.98 -2.06
C GLN A 35 6.57 -0.28 -2.50
N ARG A 36 6.98 0.79 -1.82
CA ARG A 36 8.27 1.46 -2.07
C ARG A 36 9.45 0.56 -1.71
N ALA A 37 9.36 -0.18 -0.60
CA ALA A 37 10.38 -1.16 -0.23
C ALA A 37 10.53 -2.25 -1.30
N TYR A 38 9.41 -2.75 -1.84
CA TYR A 38 9.44 -3.69 -2.97
C TYR A 38 10.12 -3.09 -4.21
N VAL A 39 9.81 -1.84 -4.58
CA VAL A 39 10.50 -1.16 -5.69
C VAL A 39 11.99 -1.02 -5.44
N GLN A 40 12.39 -0.73 -4.20
CA GLN A 40 13.80 -0.62 -3.81
C GLN A 40 14.55 -1.95 -3.85
N SER A 41 13.87 -3.08 -3.65
CA SER A 41 14.51 -4.40 -3.67
C SER A 41 14.70 -4.98 -5.08
N ILE A 42 14.00 -4.46 -6.10
CA ILE A 42 14.08 -4.94 -7.49
C ILE A 42 15.52 -5.14 -8.01
N PRO A 43 16.49 -4.22 -7.82
CA PRO A 43 17.85 -4.39 -8.34
C PRO A 43 18.60 -5.61 -7.77
N SER A 44 18.23 -6.06 -6.58
CA SER A 44 18.84 -7.20 -5.87
C SER A 44 17.79 -8.23 -5.44
N TYR A 45 16.75 -8.37 -6.26
CA TYR A 45 15.54 -9.12 -5.90
C TYR A 45 15.83 -10.57 -5.49
N THR A 46 15.14 -11.00 -4.45
CA THR A 46 15.05 -12.38 -3.98
C THR A 46 13.59 -12.81 -3.88
N PRO A 47 13.28 -14.13 -3.88
CA PRO A 47 11.90 -14.59 -3.72
C PRO A 47 11.22 -14.11 -2.43
N ALA A 48 11.98 -13.79 -1.37
CA ALA A 48 11.46 -13.26 -0.12
C ALA A 48 10.91 -11.83 -0.28
N ASP A 49 11.39 -11.05 -1.25
CA ASP A 49 10.90 -9.69 -1.51
C ASP A 49 9.44 -9.67 -1.99
N ASN A 50 8.91 -10.80 -2.46
CA ASN A 50 7.47 -10.92 -2.75
C ASN A 50 6.60 -10.58 -1.55
N TYR A 51 7.06 -10.87 -0.32
CA TYR A 51 6.32 -10.54 0.88
C TYR A 51 6.12 -9.03 1.04
N LEU A 52 7.04 -8.19 0.56
CA LEU A 52 6.87 -6.73 0.58
C LEU A 52 5.66 -6.31 -0.26
N ASN A 53 5.55 -6.86 -1.48
CA ASN A 53 4.43 -6.55 -2.37
C ASN A 53 3.11 -7.17 -1.87
N SER A 54 3.14 -8.40 -1.35
CA SER A 54 1.96 -9.03 -0.76
C SER A 54 1.45 -8.23 0.44
N THR A 55 2.32 -7.81 1.36
CA THR A 55 1.90 -6.98 2.50
C THR A 55 1.29 -5.64 2.06
N ALA A 56 1.85 -4.98 1.04
CA ALA A 56 1.24 -3.78 0.49
C ALA A 56 -0.18 -4.04 -0.04
N ALA A 57 -0.39 -5.15 -0.76
CA ALA A 57 -1.70 -5.52 -1.29
C ALA A 57 -2.70 -5.85 -0.17
N GLU A 58 -2.31 -6.64 0.83
CA GLU A 58 -3.17 -7.03 1.95
C GLU A 58 -3.62 -5.82 2.79
N LEU A 59 -2.76 -4.81 2.96
CA LEU A 59 -3.14 -3.56 3.64
C LEU A 59 -4.23 -2.79 2.88
N VAL A 60 -4.17 -2.78 1.54
CA VAL A 60 -5.22 -2.17 0.70
C VAL A 60 -6.52 -2.99 0.76
N VAL A 61 -6.41 -4.33 0.73
CA VAL A 61 -7.57 -5.22 0.90
C VAL A 61 -8.22 -5.01 2.26
N ALA A 62 -7.45 -4.88 3.34
CA ALA A 62 -7.98 -4.63 4.68
C ALA A 62 -8.82 -3.35 4.73
N VAL A 63 -8.35 -2.27 4.11
CA VAL A 63 -9.13 -1.02 3.98
C VAL A 63 -10.41 -1.25 3.19
N SER A 64 -10.34 -1.94 2.05
CA SER A 64 -11.52 -2.23 1.23
C SER A 64 -12.56 -3.06 1.97
N GLN A 65 -12.15 -4.10 2.70
CA GLN A 65 -13.05 -4.94 3.49
C GLN A 65 -13.65 -4.17 4.67
N ALA A 66 -12.90 -3.26 5.29
CA ALA A 66 -13.41 -2.39 6.34
C ALA A 66 -14.53 -1.47 5.83
N CYS A 67 -14.40 -0.90 4.62
CA CYS A 67 -15.46 -0.12 3.99
C CYS A 67 -16.73 -0.97 3.77
N LEU A 68 -16.57 -2.13 3.13
CA LEU A 68 -17.69 -3.05 2.85
C LEU A 68 -18.43 -3.49 4.12
N ALA A 69 -17.73 -3.67 5.24
CA ALA A 69 -18.33 -4.09 6.50
C ALA A 69 -19.29 -3.04 7.10
N THR A 70 -19.20 -1.77 6.69
CA THR A 70 -20.09 -0.69 7.16
C THR A 70 -21.30 -0.45 6.26
N GLU A 71 -21.35 -1.09 5.09
CA GLU A 71 -22.45 -0.95 4.12
C GLU A 71 -23.57 -1.99 4.31
N ALA A 72 -23.47 -2.84 5.34
CA ALA A 72 -24.41 -3.92 5.66
C ALA A 72 -25.60 -3.49 6.52
#